data_AF-A0A411WM44-F1
#
_entry.id   AF-A0A411WM44-F1
#
_cell.length_a   1.000
_cell.length_b   1.000
_cell.length_c   1.000
_cell.angle_alpha   90.00
_cell.angle_beta   90.00
_cell.angle_gamma   90.00
#
_symmetry.space_group_name_H-M   'P 1'
#
loop_
_entity.id
_entity.type
_entity.pdbx_description
1 polymer ?
#
loop_
_entity_poly.entity_id
_entity_poly.type
_entity_poly.pdbx_seq_one_letter_code
_entity_poly.pdbx_strand_id
1 'polypeptide(L)'
;MKKQPDISAEELVAQLKATGMQLPAWMTDVDHIKNGEPLTREESLEFTEIFVGQQRAVLALRYLVSCGERFGQQYGGYVFKHDNVIIQIDQNIIETLLQAQVESAILERPEADGYISVMEFYMMNAQKQEQEGCNWLNDFIDEFLTEGSALLLSGNLQPPAELH
;
A
#
# COMPACT_ATOMS: atom_id res chain seq x y z
N MET A 1 -0.11 22.32 17.03
CA MET A 1 -0.49 20.90 17.23
C MET A 1 -1.88 20.86 17.84
N LYS A 2 -2.89 20.35 17.13
CA LYS A 2 -4.18 20.04 17.75
C LYS A 2 -3.92 18.90 18.74
N LYS A 3 -4.33 19.04 20.00
CA LYS A 3 -4.32 17.92 20.96
C LYS A 3 -5.12 16.78 20.32
N GLN A 4 -4.50 15.62 20.16
CA GLN A 4 -5.26 14.40 19.87
C GLN A 4 -6.32 14.25 20.97
N PRO A 5 -7.56 13.85 20.63
CA PRO A 5 -8.54 13.53 21.64
C PRO A 5 -7.96 12.46 22.57
N ASP A 6 -8.11 12.67 23.87
CA ASP A 6 -7.69 11.73 24.92
C ASP A 6 -8.72 10.59 24.92
N ILE A 7 -8.55 9.62 24.02
CA ILE A 7 -9.40 8.43 23.95
C ILE A 7 -8.95 7.47 25.05
N SER A 8 -9.88 6.87 25.77
CA SER A 8 -9.50 5.85 26.76
C SER A 8 -8.99 4.57 26.06
N ALA A 9 -8.18 3.77 26.75
CA ALA A 9 -7.73 2.48 26.22
C ALA A 9 -8.91 1.55 25.89
N GLU A 10 -9.97 1.57 26.70
CA GLU A 10 -11.20 0.82 26.46
C GLU A 10 -11.94 1.32 25.20
N GLU A 11 -12.01 2.64 25.01
CA GLU A 11 -12.60 3.23 23.81
C GLU A 11 -11.79 2.87 22.55
N LEU A 12 -10.46 2.92 22.63
CA LEU A 12 -9.58 2.48 21.54
C LEU A 12 -9.82 1.01 21.19
N VAL A 13 -9.81 0.11 22.18
CA VAL A 13 -10.05 -1.32 21.96
C VAL A 13 -11.44 -1.57 21.37
N ALA A 14 -12.47 -0.84 21.83
CA ALA A 14 -13.81 -0.94 21.27
C ALA A 14 -13.84 -0.50 19.80
N GLN A 15 -13.16 0.59 19.44
CA GLN A 15 -13.04 1.05 18.06
C GLN A 15 -12.29 0.05 17.18
N LEU A 16 -11.16 -0.47 17.66
CA LEU A 16 -10.37 -1.49 16.95
C LEU A 16 -11.20 -2.75 16.66
N LYS A 17 -11.96 -3.25 17.64
CA LYS A 17 -12.86 -4.40 17.44
C LYS A 17 -13.99 -4.10 16.47
N ALA A 18 -14.51 -2.88 16.46
CA ALA A 18 -15.57 -2.46 15.55
C ALA A 18 -15.12 -2.42 14.07
N THR A 19 -13.82 -2.35 13.80
CA THR A 19 -13.30 -2.40 12.42
C THR A 19 -13.53 -3.76 11.73
N GLY A 20 -13.74 -4.83 12.51
CA GLY A 20 -13.83 -6.20 11.98
C GLY A 20 -12.51 -6.75 11.45
N MET A 21 -11.39 -6.02 11.59
CA MET A 21 -10.06 -6.52 11.23
C MET A 21 -9.62 -7.64 12.16
N GLN A 22 -8.89 -8.61 11.61
CA GLN A 22 -8.17 -9.58 12.43
C GLN A 22 -6.93 -8.89 13.00
N LEU A 23 -6.96 -8.64 14.31
CA LEU A 23 -5.89 -7.97 15.04
C LEU A 23 -5.20 -8.96 15.98
N PRO A 24 -3.86 -8.86 16.16
CA PRO A 24 -3.15 -9.57 17.19
C PRO A 24 -3.74 -9.31 18.57
N ALA A 25 -3.67 -10.31 19.45
CA ALA A 25 -4.32 -10.24 20.76
C ALA A 25 -3.82 -9.04 21.58
N TRP A 26 -2.51 -8.77 21.56
CA TRP A 26 -1.87 -7.67 22.28
C TRP A 26 -2.38 -6.29 21.85
N MET A 27 -2.77 -6.12 20.56
CA MET A 27 -3.34 -4.85 20.07
C MET A 27 -4.73 -4.54 20.63
N THR A 28 -5.39 -5.53 21.21
CA THR A 28 -6.72 -5.40 21.83
C THR A 28 -6.72 -5.65 23.34
N ASP A 29 -5.52 -5.75 23.93
CA ASP A 29 -5.32 -5.90 25.36
C ASP A 29 -5.28 -4.52 26.03
N VAL A 30 -6.31 -4.23 26.83
CA VAL A 30 -6.47 -2.94 27.53
C VAL A 30 -5.34 -2.72 28.55
N ASP A 31 -4.89 -3.77 29.23
CA ASP A 31 -3.86 -3.65 30.26
C ASP A 31 -2.50 -3.39 29.60
N HIS A 32 -2.20 -4.09 28.51
CA HIS A 32 -1.00 -3.84 27.70
C HIS A 32 -0.95 -2.38 27.19
N ILE A 33 -2.06 -1.87 26.64
CA ILE A 33 -2.17 -0.48 26.16
C ILE A 33 -1.98 0.53 27.30
N LYS A 34 -2.61 0.29 28.46
CA LYS A 34 -2.53 1.20 29.62
C LYS A 34 -1.15 1.25 30.26
N ASN A 35 -0.49 0.09 30.34
CA ASN A 35 0.84 0.00 30.95
C ASN A 35 1.91 0.70 30.10
N GLY A 36 1.64 0.88 28.80
CA GLY A 36 2.53 1.62 27.89
C GLY A 36 3.90 0.95 27.74
N GLU A 37 3.94 -0.38 27.87
CA GLU A 37 5.15 -1.15 27.68
C GLU A 37 5.63 -1.00 26.23
N PRO A 38 6.95 -0.87 25.99
CA PRO A 38 7.47 -0.86 24.63
C PRO A 38 7.10 -2.16 23.92
N LEU A 39 6.70 -2.05 22.64
CA LEU A 39 6.44 -3.23 21.82
C LEU A 39 7.70 -4.09 21.75
N THR A 40 7.50 -5.39 21.93
CA THR A 40 8.50 -6.38 21.59
C THR A 40 8.78 -6.35 20.09
N ARG A 41 9.87 -7.00 19.69
CA ARG A 41 10.22 -7.09 18.27
C ARG A 41 9.16 -7.81 17.44
N GLU A 42 8.56 -8.87 18.00
CA GLU A 42 7.50 -9.64 17.35
C GLU A 42 6.25 -8.79 17.16
N GLU A 43 5.78 -8.12 18.22
CA GLU A 43 4.64 -7.19 18.17
C GLU A 43 4.90 -6.05 17.18
N SER A 44 6.12 -5.52 17.13
CA SER A 44 6.51 -4.50 16.15
C SER A 44 6.36 -5.01 14.71
N LEU A 45 6.80 -6.24 14.43
CA LEU A 45 6.69 -6.83 13.09
C LEU A 45 5.23 -7.10 12.72
N GLU A 46 4.44 -7.66 13.64
CA GLU A 46 3.00 -7.90 13.42
C GLU A 46 2.25 -6.60 13.13
N PHE A 47 2.50 -5.55 13.93
CA PHE A 47 1.92 -4.23 13.69
C PHE A 47 2.30 -3.70 12.30
N THR A 48 3.57 -3.87 11.94
CA THR A 48 4.11 -3.34 10.69
C THR A 48 3.45 -4.00 9.48
N GLU A 49 3.25 -5.32 9.50
CA GLU A 49 2.56 -6.02 8.40
C GLU A 49 1.13 -5.52 8.21
N ILE A 50 0.40 -5.30 9.31
CA ILE A 50 -0.96 -4.75 9.28
C ILE A 50 -0.93 -3.33 8.72
N PHE A 51 -0.02 -2.49 9.22
CA PHE A 51 0.12 -1.11 8.77
C PHE A 51 0.43 -1.02 7.28
N VAL A 52 1.41 -1.81 6.81
CA VAL A 52 1.79 -1.88 5.39
C VAL A 52 0.62 -2.29 4.53
N GLY A 53 -0.14 -3.32 4.94
CA GLY A 53 -1.35 -3.74 4.24
C GLY A 53 -2.38 -2.61 4.11
N GLN A 54 -2.62 -1.87 5.19
CA GLN A 54 -3.55 -0.73 5.18
C GLN A 54 -3.04 0.42 4.30
N GLN A 55 -1.76 0.78 4.38
CA GLN A 55 -1.19 1.84 3.54
C GLN A 55 -1.28 1.48 2.06
N ARG A 56 -0.94 0.24 1.71
CA ARG A 56 -1.03 -0.26 0.34
C ARG A 56 -2.47 -0.17 -0.19
N ALA A 57 -3.46 -0.62 0.59
CA ALA A 57 -4.87 -0.53 0.21
C ALA A 57 -5.33 0.93 0.01
N VAL A 58 -4.95 1.82 0.93
CA VAL A 58 -5.26 3.26 0.82
C VAL A 58 -4.63 3.87 -0.44
N LEU A 59 -3.38 3.55 -0.73
CA LEU A 59 -2.68 4.05 -1.92
C LEU A 59 -3.31 3.53 -3.21
N ALA A 60 -3.64 2.24 -3.26
CA ALA A 60 -4.36 1.64 -4.38
C ALA A 60 -5.70 2.35 -4.64
N LEU A 61 -6.50 2.57 -3.59
CA LEU A 61 -7.77 3.30 -3.69
C LEU A 61 -7.59 4.75 -4.16
N ARG A 62 -6.58 5.47 -3.63
CA ARG A 62 -6.28 6.84 -4.08
C ARG A 62 -5.86 6.89 -5.55
N TYR A 63 -5.08 5.91 -6.00
CA TYR A 63 -4.70 5.79 -7.40
C TYR A 63 -5.93 5.54 -8.29
N LEU A 64 -6.84 4.64 -7.88
CA LEU A 64 -8.09 4.39 -8.62
C LEU A 64 -8.97 5.64 -8.73
N VAL A 65 -9.10 6.42 -7.65
CA VAL A 65 -9.82 7.70 -7.67
C VAL A 65 -9.18 8.65 -8.69
N SER A 66 -7.85 8.79 -8.67
CA SER A 66 -7.10 9.58 -9.65
C SER A 66 -7.34 9.10 -11.09
N CYS A 67 -7.35 7.78 -11.35
CA CYS A 67 -7.71 7.25 -12.67
C CYS A 67 -9.17 7.51 -13.04
N GLY A 68 -10.10 7.46 -12.08
CA GLY A 68 -11.49 7.84 -12.29
C GLY A 68 -11.64 9.30 -12.74
N GLU A 69 -10.87 10.20 -12.12
CA GLU A 69 -10.84 11.62 -12.48
C GLU A 69 -10.20 11.86 -13.87
N ARG A 70 -9.12 11.13 -14.19
CA ARG A 70 -8.36 11.31 -15.44
C ARG A 70 -8.99 10.62 -16.65
N PHE A 71 -9.53 9.43 -16.47
CA PHE A 71 -9.89 8.52 -17.56
C PHE A 71 -11.34 8.04 -17.52
N GLY A 72 -12.03 8.26 -16.39
CA GLY A 72 -13.39 7.78 -16.13
C GLY A 72 -13.46 6.30 -15.82
N GLN A 73 -14.67 5.75 -15.90
CA GLN A 73 -14.95 4.33 -15.75
C GLN A 73 -15.44 3.74 -17.07
N GLN A 74 -15.02 2.51 -17.38
CA GLN A 74 -15.50 1.73 -18.53
C GLN A 74 -15.60 0.26 -18.14
N TYR A 75 -16.47 -0.50 -18.83
CA TYR A 75 -16.69 -1.94 -18.56
C TYR A 75 -17.07 -2.25 -17.10
N GLY A 76 -17.66 -1.29 -16.39
CA GLY A 76 -18.07 -1.44 -14.99
C GLY A 76 -16.96 -1.21 -13.96
N GLY A 77 -15.79 -0.73 -14.36
CA GLY A 77 -14.67 -0.46 -13.44
C GLY A 77 -13.83 0.76 -13.81
N TYR A 78 -12.83 1.05 -12.98
CA TYR A 78 -11.82 2.06 -13.29
C TYR A 78 -10.92 1.58 -14.43
N VAL A 79 -10.44 2.53 -15.23
CA VAL A 79 -9.53 2.23 -16.33
C VAL A 79 -8.30 3.12 -16.30
N PHE A 80 -7.17 2.55 -16.70
CA PHE A 80 -5.99 3.28 -17.14
C PHE A 80 -6.01 3.39 -18.67
N LYS A 81 -5.64 4.55 -19.20
CA LYS A 81 -5.60 4.79 -20.65
C LYS A 81 -4.24 5.34 -21.04
N HIS A 82 -3.60 4.69 -22.01
CA HIS A 82 -2.38 5.17 -22.64
C HIS A 82 -2.43 4.85 -24.13
N ASP A 83 -2.28 5.88 -24.97
CA ASP A 83 -2.48 5.81 -26.42
C ASP A 83 -3.78 5.11 -26.83
N ASN A 84 -3.69 3.98 -27.55
CA ASN A 84 -4.81 3.16 -27.99
C ASN A 84 -5.08 1.96 -27.06
N VAL A 85 -4.47 1.92 -25.88
CA VAL A 85 -4.62 0.85 -24.89
C VAL A 85 -5.51 1.33 -23.74
N ILE A 86 -6.46 0.48 -23.37
CA ILE A 86 -7.34 0.68 -22.23
C ILE A 86 -7.21 -0.57 -21.35
N ILE A 87 -6.75 -0.37 -20.12
CA ILE A 87 -6.57 -1.45 -19.13
C ILE A 87 -7.59 -1.23 -18.04
N GLN A 88 -8.42 -2.24 -17.77
CA GLN A 88 -9.27 -2.24 -16.59
C GLN A 88 -8.40 -2.52 -15.36
N ILE A 89 -8.51 -1.66 -14.35
CA ILE A 89 -7.77 -1.75 -13.11
C ILE A 89 -8.73 -1.79 -11.93
N ASP A 90 -8.37 -2.54 -10.91
CA ASP A 90 -9.04 -2.59 -9.63
C ASP A 90 -8.03 -2.50 -8.49
N GLN A 91 -8.51 -2.53 -7.25
CA GLN A 91 -7.67 -2.37 -6.08
C GLN A 91 -6.64 -3.50 -6.01
N ASN A 92 -7.06 -4.75 -6.24
CA ASN A 92 -6.20 -5.92 -6.15
C ASN A 92 -5.06 -5.86 -7.17
N ILE A 93 -5.31 -5.40 -8.39
CA ILE A 93 -4.29 -5.23 -9.43
C ILE A 93 -3.21 -4.25 -8.96
N ILE A 94 -3.61 -3.10 -8.40
CA ILE A 94 -2.66 -2.08 -7.93
C ILE A 94 -1.92 -2.56 -6.68
N GLU A 95 -2.60 -3.19 -5.73
CA GLU A 95 -1.94 -3.77 -4.56
C GLU A 95 -0.91 -4.85 -4.96
N THR A 96 -1.28 -5.75 -5.88
CA THR A 96 -0.37 -6.80 -6.38
C THR A 96 0.85 -6.19 -7.04
N LEU A 97 0.67 -5.13 -7.84
CA LEU A 97 1.78 -4.40 -8.47
C LEU A 97 2.72 -3.82 -7.42
N LEU A 98 2.19 -3.13 -6.41
CA LEU A 98 2.99 -2.53 -5.33
C LEU A 98 3.77 -3.60 -4.56
N GLN A 99 3.13 -4.73 -4.22
CA GLN A 99 3.81 -5.84 -3.57
C GLN A 99 4.98 -6.36 -4.42
N ALA A 100 4.70 -6.68 -5.68
CA ALA A 100 5.67 -7.35 -6.55
C ALA A 100 6.84 -6.46 -6.99
N GLN A 101 6.60 -5.17 -7.20
CA GLN A 101 7.61 -4.28 -7.80
C GLN A 101 8.22 -3.29 -6.81
N VAL A 102 7.51 -2.93 -5.74
CA VAL A 102 8.01 -1.98 -4.74
C VAL A 102 8.41 -2.71 -3.46
N GLU A 103 7.49 -3.46 -2.85
CA GLU A 103 7.74 -4.09 -1.55
C GLU A 103 8.76 -5.21 -1.65
N SER A 104 8.65 -6.10 -2.64
CA SER A 104 9.64 -7.16 -2.90
C SER A 104 11.03 -6.57 -3.13
N ALA A 105 11.15 -5.49 -3.92
CA ALA A 105 12.42 -4.82 -4.18
C ALA A 105 13.04 -4.16 -2.93
N ILE A 106 12.23 -3.83 -1.92
CA ILE A 106 12.72 -3.36 -0.62
C ILE A 106 13.16 -4.56 0.21
N LEU A 107 12.34 -5.61 0.29
CA LEU A 107 12.59 -6.81 1.10
C LEU A 107 13.80 -7.63 0.62
N GLU A 108 14.14 -7.56 -0.66
CA GLU A 108 15.32 -8.22 -1.25
C GLU A 108 16.65 -7.53 -0.90
N ARG A 109 16.62 -6.34 -0.28
CA ARG A 109 17.85 -5.62 0.08
C ARG A 109 18.52 -6.29 1.30
N PRO A 110 19.85 -6.47 1.30
CA PRO A 110 20.57 -7.07 2.42
C PRO A 110 20.36 -6.36 3.77
N GLU A 111 20.16 -5.03 3.73
CA GLU A 111 19.94 -4.19 4.90
C GLU A 111 18.47 -4.06 5.32
N ALA A 112 17.54 -4.71 4.60
CA ALA A 112 16.12 -4.62 4.91
C ALA A 112 15.79 -5.29 6.25
N ASP A 113 15.05 -4.57 7.08
CA ASP A 113 14.57 -5.05 8.36
C ASP A 113 13.16 -5.65 8.25
N GLY A 114 12.98 -6.53 7.25
CA GLY A 114 11.69 -7.08 6.87
C GLY A 114 10.68 -5.98 6.53
N TYR A 115 9.43 -6.15 6.96
CA TYR A 115 8.36 -5.19 6.67
C TYR A 115 8.56 -3.82 7.34
N ILE A 116 9.47 -3.67 8.31
CA ILE A 116 9.74 -2.35 8.92
C ILE A 116 10.32 -1.40 7.89
N SER A 117 11.24 -1.87 7.04
CA SER A 117 11.76 -1.07 5.94
C SER A 117 10.68 -0.70 4.91
N VAL A 118 9.67 -1.56 4.71
CA VAL A 118 8.53 -1.27 3.83
C VAL A 118 7.61 -0.21 4.45
N MET A 119 7.33 -0.29 5.75
CA MET A 119 6.58 0.73 6.49
C MET A 119 7.29 2.08 6.44
N GLU A 120 8.59 2.12 6.73
CA GLU A 120 9.40 3.34 6.65
C GLU A 120 9.31 3.98 5.26
N PHE A 121 9.40 3.16 4.19
CA PHE A 121 9.21 3.64 2.83
C PHE A 121 7.84 4.31 2.62
N TYR A 122 6.74 3.66 3.02
CA TYR A 122 5.40 4.23 2.87
C TYR A 122 5.22 5.52 3.69
N MET A 123 5.74 5.56 4.91
CA MET A 123 5.72 6.76 5.76
C MET A 123 6.50 7.91 5.12
N MET A 124 7.71 7.65 4.63
CA MET A 124 8.53 8.65 3.95
C MET A 124 7.87 9.14 2.66
N ASN A 125 7.26 8.25 1.89
CA ASN A 125 6.52 8.62 0.68
C ASN A 125 5.33 9.53 1.02
N ALA A 126 4.53 9.19 2.03
CA ALA A 126 3.40 10.01 2.46
C ALA A 126 3.86 11.39 2.94
N GLN A 127 4.95 11.44 3.72
CA GLN A 127 5.54 12.70 4.17
C GLN A 127 6.00 13.57 2.99
N LYS A 128 6.70 13.00 2.01
CA LYS A 128 7.13 13.72 0.80
C LYS A 128 5.95 14.23 -0.02
N GLN A 129 4.88 13.46 -0.11
CA GLN A 129 3.65 13.91 -0.78
C GLN A 129 3.06 15.12 -0.07
N GLU A 130 2.96 15.11 1.26
CA GLU A 130 2.41 16.22 2.03
C GLU A 130 3.28 17.48 1.96
N GLN A 131 4.61 17.33 2.03
CA GLN A 131 5.55 18.44 2.13
C GLN A 131 5.92 19.04 0.77
N GLU A 132 6.06 18.19 -0.25
CA GLU A 132 6.63 18.57 -1.56
C GLU A 132 5.63 18.40 -2.71
N GLY A 133 4.44 17.82 -2.45
CA GLY A 133 3.49 17.45 -3.50
C GLY A 133 3.97 16.30 -4.38
N CYS A 134 5.00 15.58 -3.95
CA CYS A 134 5.60 14.48 -4.70
C CYS A 134 4.62 13.29 -4.81
N ASN A 135 4.30 12.87 -6.03
CA ASN A 135 3.38 11.77 -6.31
C ASN A 135 4.11 10.53 -6.84
N TRP A 136 5.33 10.29 -6.36
CA TRP A 136 6.23 9.26 -6.89
C TRP A 136 5.57 7.89 -7.11
N LEU A 137 4.76 7.40 -6.16
CA LEU A 137 4.07 6.12 -6.33
C LEU A 137 3.03 6.13 -7.45
N ASN A 138 2.30 7.23 -7.66
CA ASN A 138 1.35 7.32 -8.77
C ASN A 138 2.10 7.39 -10.10
N ASP A 139 3.17 8.17 -10.16
CA ASP A 139 4.00 8.31 -11.35
C ASP A 139 4.65 6.96 -11.72
N PHE A 140 5.13 6.22 -10.70
CA PHE A 140 5.65 4.87 -10.86
C PHE A 140 4.59 3.90 -11.43
N ILE A 141 3.36 3.91 -10.91
CA ILE A 141 2.29 3.04 -11.42
C ILE A 141 1.94 3.42 -12.87
N ASP A 142 1.83 4.72 -13.17
CA ASP A 142 1.54 5.20 -14.54
C ASP A 142 2.65 4.80 -15.52
N GLU A 143 3.92 4.94 -15.13
CA GLU A 143 5.08 4.54 -15.91
C GLU A 143 5.07 3.03 -16.16
N PHE A 144 4.89 2.22 -15.11
CA PHE A 144 4.82 0.76 -15.24
C PHE A 144 3.71 0.31 -16.19
N LEU A 145 2.50 0.88 -16.06
CA LEU A 145 1.37 0.53 -16.94
C LEU A 145 1.60 1.03 -18.37
N THR A 146 2.25 2.18 -18.54
CA THR A 146 2.63 2.72 -19.85
C THR A 146 3.64 1.82 -20.55
N GLU A 147 4.74 1.47 -19.88
CA GLU A 147 5.78 0.59 -20.42
C GLU A 147 5.24 -0.80 -20.72
N GLY A 148 4.45 -1.36 -19.80
CA GLY A 148 3.77 -2.65 -20.01
C GLY A 148 2.85 -2.62 -21.24
N SER A 149 2.09 -1.53 -21.43
CA SER A 149 1.24 -1.34 -22.61
C SER A 149 2.04 -1.29 -23.90
N ALA A 150 3.15 -0.55 -23.91
CA ALA A 150 4.04 -0.44 -25.06
C ALA A 150 4.67 -1.80 -25.43
N LEU A 151 5.09 -2.58 -24.43
CA LEU A 151 5.63 -3.93 -24.64
C LEU A 151 4.60 -4.87 -25.24
N LEU A 152 3.36 -4.86 -24.73
CA LEU A 152 2.24 -5.66 -25.27
C LEU A 152 1.94 -5.31 -26.73
N LEU A 153 1.89 -4.02 -27.07
CA LEU A 153 1.65 -3.56 -28.44
C LEU A 153 2.79 -3.91 -29.40
N SER A 154 4.03 -3.86 -28.92
CA SER A 154 5.21 -4.11 -29.75
C SER A 154 5.36 -5.58 -30.14
N GLY A 155 4.70 -6.50 -29.43
CA GLY A 155 4.84 -7.94 -29.65
C GLY A 155 6.24 -8.50 -29.34
N ASN A 156 7.13 -7.70 -28.74
CA ASN A 156 8.52 -8.06 -28.45
C ASN A 156 8.70 -8.79 -27.11
N LEU A 157 7.61 -9.24 -26.49
CA LEU A 157 7.67 -10.09 -25.30
C LEU A 157 8.11 -11.50 -25.74
N GLN A 158 9.41 -11.75 -25.71
CA GLN A 158 9.92 -13.11 -25.71
C GLN A 158 9.80 -13.63 -24.29
N PRO A 159 8.93 -14.63 -24.01
CA PRO A 159 8.96 -15.27 -22.71
C PRO A 159 10.36 -15.82 -22.45
N PRO A 160 10.89 -15.72 -21.22
CA PRO A 160 12.07 -16.45 -20.83
C PRO A 160 11.87 -17.92 -21.21
N ALA A 161 12.93 -18.57 -21.72
CA ALA A 161 12.86 -19.97 -22.17
C ALA A 161 12.43 -20.95 -21.04
N GLU A 162 12.42 -20.47 -19.80
CA GLU A 162 11.99 -21.19 -18.60
C GLU A 162 10.85 -20.41 -17.92
N LEU A 163 9.65 -20.46 -18.50
CA LEU A 163 8.42 -20.30 -17.74
C LEU A 163 7.96 -21.72 -17.37
N HIS A 164 8.17 -22.10 -16.11
CA HIS A 164 7.62 -23.33 -15.53
C HIS A 164 6.15 -23.17 -15.17
#